data_AF-A0A535LR99-F1
#
_entry.id   AF-A0A535LR99-F1
#
_cell.length_a   1.000
_cell.length_b   1.000
_cell.length_c   1.000
_cell.angle_alpha   90.00
_cell.angle_beta   90.00
_cell.angle_gamma   90.00
#
_symmetry.space_group_name_H-M   'P 1'
#
loop_
_entity.id
_entity.type
_entity.pdbx_description
1 polymer ?
#
loop_
_entity_poly.entity_id
_entity_poly.type
_entity_poly.pdbx_seq_one_letter_code
_entity_poly.pdbx_strand_id
1 'polypeptide(L)'
;MRQAMGYSFIAATPEEDQMSIGREIEDIARDLIKHQHDHPPVRDLNREFDRRLTFTDRVASDFARLVGSWIFVLAQLGLMLVWVILNAVGFLRHWDPYPFLFLNFIFTLEAAIWVSVVLMALNGQADRDRLRAQNEFELNVKAEEEVKALMNHLMHQDEILLQIVNRLDRGDREMKRLARRVEQALEASAEASRPPQAPQAPPLPPSPVSPATPAQPERSLGLPTP
;
A
#
# COMPACT_ATOMS: atom_id res chain seq x y z
N MET A 1 -20.91 -60.13 35.45
CA MET A 1 -21.69 -59.26 34.56
C MET A 1 -21.32 -57.80 34.87
N ARG A 2 -20.74 -57.10 33.89
CA ARG A 2 -20.68 -55.63 33.60
C ARG A 2 -20.37 -54.61 34.73
N GLN A 3 -19.27 -53.84 34.67
CA GLN A 3 -19.07 -52.54 33.94
C GLN A 3 -19.90 -51.40 34.59
N ALA A 4 -19.41 -50.21 34.98
CA ALA A 4 -18.50 -49.32 34.27
C ALA A 4 -17.77 -48.30 35.18
N MET A 5 -16.61 -47.86 34.67
CA MET A 5 -15.89 -46.63 35.03
C MET A 5 -16.76 -45.37 34.85
N GLY A 6 -16.58 -44.37 35.72
CA GLY A 6 -17.07 -43.01 35.52
C GLY A 6 -16.00 -42.01 35.94
N TYR A 7 -15.40 -41.35 34.96
CA TYR A 7 -14.29 -40.42 35.06
C TYR A 7 -14.69 -39.09 35.73
N SER A 8 -13.77 -38.54 36.52
CA SER A 8 -13.70 -37.14 36.91
C SER A 8 -13.53 -36.23 35.67
N PHE A 9 -14.46 -35.29 35.43
CA PHE A 9 -14.26 -34.22 34.45
C PHE A 9 -14.83 -32.89 34.96
N ILE A 10 -13.90 -32.07 35.44
CA ILE A 10 -13.82 -30.61 35.58
C ILE A 10 -15.08 -29.82 35.20
N ALA A 11 -15.66 -29.16 36.21
CA ALA A 11 -16.55 -28.01 36.04
C ALA A 11 -15.68 -26.75 35.87
N ALA A 12 -15.31 -26.41 34.64
CA ALA A 12 -14.86 -25.06 34.30
C ALA A 12 -16.12 -24.25 33.95
N THR A 13 -16.45 -23.30 34.81
CA THR A 13 -17.61 -22.41 34.66
C THR A 13 -17.42 -21.46 33.46
N PRO A 14 -18.41 -21.27 32.58
CA PRO A 14 -18.29 -20.44 31.37
C PRO A 14 -17.99 -18.94 31.59
N GLU A 15 -18.09 -18.44 32.84
CA GLU A 15 -17.90 -17.02 33.14
C GLU A 15 -16.42 -16.58 33.21
N GLU A 16 -15.49 -17.46 33.59
CA GLU A 16 -14.06 -17.09 33.63
C GLU A 16 -13.49 -16.85 32.22
N ASP A 17 -13.91 -17.68 31.27
CA ASP A 17 -13.41 -17.62 29.89
C ASP A 17 -13.96 -16.38 29.16
N GLN A 18 -15.24 -16.05 29.35
CA GLN A 18 -15.82 -14.82 28.79
C GLN A 18 -15.22 -13.54 29.39
N MET A 19 -14.88 -13.54 30.68
CA MET A 19 -14.26 -12.39 31.34
C MET A 19 -12.77 -12.23 30.98
N SER A 20 -12.09 -13.30 30.56
CA SER A 20 -10.73 -13.26 30.01
C SER A 20 -10.74 -12.71 28.58
N ILE A 21 -11.62 -13.25 27.72
CA ILE A 21 -11.74 -12.83 26.32
C ILE A 21 -12.17 -11.36 26.22
N GLY A 22 -13.09 -10.91 27.07
CA GLY A 22 -13.49 -9.49 27.10
C GLY A 22 -12.34 -8.54 27.44
N ARG A 23 -11.44 -8.94 28.34
CA ARG A 23 -10.27 -8.14 28.73
C ARG A 23 -9.19 -8.15 27.65
N GLU A 24 -8.94 -9.29 27.00
CA GLU A 24 -8.01 -9.36 25.86
C GLU A 24 -8.48 -8.51 24.69
N ILE A 25 -9.78 -8.52 24.36
CA ILE A 25 -10.33 -7.68 23.30
C ILE A 25 -10.19 -6.20 23.65
N GLU A 26 -10.42 -5.84 24.91
CA GLU A 26 -10.27 -4.46 25.37
C GLU A 26 -8.80 -4.01 25.38
N ASP A 27 -7.86 -4.89 25.74
CA ASP A 27 -6.43 -4.59 25.69
C ASP A 27 -5.91 -4.48 24.24
N ILE A 28 -6.38 -5.34 23.34
CA ILE A 28 -6.07 -5.24 21.89
C ILE A 28 -6.65 -3.95 21.31
N ALA A 29 -7.90 -3.60 21.64
CA ALA A 29 -8.52 -2.36 21.20
C ALA A 29 -7.76 -1.13 21.75
N ARG A 30 -7.31 -1.19 23.01
CA ARG A 30 -6.55 -0.12 23.67
C ARG A 30 -5.15 0.04 23.07
N ASP A 31 -4.52 -1.05 22.63
CA ASP A 31 -3.22 -1.03 21.95
C ASP A 31 -3.32 -0.53 20.50
N LEU A 32 -4.44 -0.79 19.83
CA LEU A 32 -4.73 -0.26 18.49
C LEU A 32 -4.99 1.26 18.51
N ILE A 33 -5.68 1.76 19.54
CA ILE A 33 -5.91 3.21 19.72
C ILE A 33 -4.60 3.95 20.02
N LYS A 34 -3.60 3.28 20.61
CA LYS A 34 -2.29 3.87 20.92
C LYS A 34 -1.47 4.26 19.68
N HIS A 35 -1.82 3.74 18.50
CA HIS A 35 -1.15 4.06 17.23
C HIS A 35 -1.86 5.17 16.44
N GLN A 36 -2.68 5.99 17.08
CA GLN A 36 -3.17 7.23 16.50
C GLN A 36 -1.98 8.16 16.25
N HIS A 37 -1.44 8.12 15.03
CA HIS A 37 -0.42 9.05 14.57
C HIS A 37 -0.97 10.47 14.67
N ASP A 38 -0.38 11.23 15.60
CA ASP A 38 -0.68 12.63 15.83
C ASP A 38 -0.10 13.41 14.65
N HIS A 39 -0.91 13.68 13.64
CA HIS A 39 -0.51 14.59 12.58
C HIS A 39 -0.44 15.99 13.18
N PRO A 40 0.73 16.64 13.23
CA PRO A 40 0.80 18.03 13.66
C PRO A 40 -0.17 18.84 12.79
N PRO A 41 -0.97 19.75 13.39
CA PRO A 41 -1.97 20.49 12.66
C PRO A 41 -1.33 21.13 11.44
N VAL A 42 -1.96 20.94 10.27
CA VAL A 42 -1.52 21.54 9.00
C VAL A 42 -1.31 23.02 9.28
N ARG A 43 -0.05 23.44 9.30
CA ARG A 43 0.32 24.79 9.70
C ARG A 43 -0.24 25.72 8.63
N ASP A 44 -1.33 26.39 8.97
CA ASP A 44 -2.06 27.25 8.03
C ASP A 44 -1.21 28.49 7.75
N LEU A 45 -0.36 28.37 6.75
CA LEU A 45 0.59 29.39 6.30
C LEU A 45 -0.11 30.74 6.13
N ASN A 46 -1.38 30.73 5.72
CA ASN A 46 -2.19 31.92 5.49
C ASN A 46 -2.31 32.80 6.75
N ARG A 47 -2.38 32.20 7.95
CA ARG A 47 -2.51 32.92 9.23
C ARG A 47 -1.20 33.55 9.74
N GLU A 48 -0.04 32.96 9.44
CA GLU A 48 1.26 33.58 9.76
C GLU A 48 1.57 34.73 8.80
N PHE A 49 1.17 34.62 7.53
CA PHE A 49 1.29 35.69 6.53
C PHE A 49 0.39 36.90 6.84
N ASP A 50 -0.84 36.69 7.33
CA ASP A 50 -1.76 37.76 7.72
C ASP A 50 -1.19 38.67 8.84
N ARG A 51 -0.32 38.14 9.71
CA ARG A 51 0.27 38.92 10.81
C ARG A 51 1.38 39.89 10.37
N ARG A 52 1.89 39.76 9.14
CA ARG A 52 2.90 40.66 8.54
C ARG A 52 2.36 41.45 7.36
N LEU A 53 1.04 41.57 7.21
CA LEU A 53 0.42 42.43 6.20
C LEU A 53 0.91 43.86 6.36
N THR A 54 1.91 44.21 5.55
CA THR A 54 2.37 45.59 5.43
C THR A 54 1.21 46.38 4.82
N PHE A 55 1.04 47.65 5.20
CA PHE A 55 0.00 48.52 4.62
C PHE A 55 -0.08 48.40 3.08
N THR A 56 1.09 48.25 2.45
CA THR A 56 1.28 47.97 1.02
C THR A 56 0.58 46.71 0.51
N ASP A 57 0.59 45.60 1.23
CA ASP A 57 -0.06 44.36 0.79
C ASP A 57 -1.58 44.49 0.78
N ARG A 58 -2.13 45.21 1.76
CA ARG A 58 -3.57 45.46 1.81
C ARG A 58 -4.03 46.37 0.67
N VAL A 59 -3.25 47.43 0.44
CA VAL A 59 -3.44 48.33 -0.71
C VAL A 59 -3.33 47.55 -2.02
N ALA A 60 -2.29 46.74 -2.20
CA ALA A 60 -2.11 45.91 -3.41
C ALA A 60 -3.27 44.92 -3.61
N SER A 61 -3.80 44.32 -2.55
CA SER A 61 -4.96 43.41 -2.63
C SER A 61 -6.24 44.13 -3.06
N ASP A 62 -6.49 45.34 -2.52
CA ASP A 62 -7.64 46.16 -2.90
C ASP A 62 -7.51 46.68 -4.35
N PHE A 63 -6.32 47.12 -4.75
CA PHE A 63 -6.02 47.51 -6.13
C PHE A 63 -6.14 46.34 -7.10
N ALA A 64 -5.65 45.15 -6.77
CA ALA A 64 -5.77 43.98 -7.63
C ALA A 64 -7.23 43.58 -7.87
N ARG A 65 -8.09 43.70 -6.84
CA ARG A 65 -9.54 43.49 -6.98
C ARG A 65 -10.21 44.55 -7.83
N LEU A 66 -9.79 45.82 -7.71
CA LEU A 66 -10.34 46.93 -8.47
C LEU A 66 -9.94 46.86 -9.96
N VAL A 67 -8.66 46.60 -10.24
CA VAL A 67 -8.08 46.54 -11.59
C VAL A 67 -8.43 45.23 -12.30
N GLY A 68 -8.60 44.12 -11.56
CA GLY A 68 -9.03 42.83 -12.11
C GLY A 68 -10.51 42.79 -12.54
N SER A 69 -11.28 43.84 -12.24
CA SER A 69 -12.68 43.92 -12.65
C SER A 69 -12.81 44.37 -14.10
N TRP A 70 -13.55 43.60 -14.90
CA TRP A 70 -13.83 43.93 -16.31
C TRP A 70 -14.56 45.27 -16.48
N ILE A 71 -15.27 45.72 -15.44
CA ILE A 71 -16.00 47.01 -15.41
C ILE A 71 -15.03 48.19 -15.40
N PHE A 72 -13.88 48.07 -14.73
CA PHE A 72 -12.87 49.14 -14.67
C PHE A 72 -12.26 49.41 -16.05
N VAL A 73 -11.93 48.34 -16.79
CA VAL A 73 -11.39 48.43 -18.16
C VAL A 73 -12.38 49.14 -19.09
N LEU A 74 -13.67 48.79 -19.00
CA LEU A 74 -14.72 49.44 -19.79
C LEU A 74 -14.92 50.91 -19.39
N ALA A 75 -14.87 51.24 -18.10
CA ALA A 75 -14.99 52.61 -17.63
C ALA A 75 -13.83 53.50 -18.14
N GLN A 76 -12.59 53.00 -18.10
CA GLN A 76 -11.42 53.71 -18.62
C GLN A 76 -11.51 53.92 -20.14
N LEU A 77 -11.93 52.90 -20.88
CA LEU A 77 -12.14 53.01 -22.33
C LEU A 77 -13.26 54.02 -22.66
N GLY A 78 -14.34 54.00 -21.88
CA GLY A 78 -15.44 54.95 -21.98
C GLY A 78 -14.99 56.39 -21.72
N LEU A 79 -14.20 56.62 -20.68
CA LEU A 79 -13.62 57.94 -20.36
C LEU A 79 -12.77 58.46 -21.52
N MET A 80 -11.93 57.60 -22.11
CA MET A 80 -11.11 57.96 -23.27
C MET A 80 -11.98 58.32 -24.49
N LEU A 81 -13.01 57.52 -24.79
CA LEU A 81 -13.95 57.79 -25.87
C LEU A 81 -14.72 59.10 -25.66
N VAL A 82 -15.21 59.35 -24.44
CA VAL A 82 -15.90 60.60 -24.07
C VAL A 82 -14.98 61.80 -24.27
N TRP A 83 -13.71 61.70 -23.86
CA TRP A 83 -12.73 62.77 -24.05
C TRP A 83 -12.47 63.09 -25.53
N VAL A 84 -12.30 62.04 -26.35
CA VAL A 84 -12.10 62.19 -27.79
C VAL A 84 -13.33 62.80 -28.45
N ILE A 85 -14.54 62.35 -28.10
CA ILE A 85 -15.80 62.88 -28.64
C ILE A 85 -15.99 64.34 -28.23
N LEU A 86 -15.73 64.69 -26.98
CA LEU A 86 -15.85 66.07 -26.47
C LEU A 86 -14.91 67.03 -27.21
N ASN A 87 -13.68 66.58 -27.51
CA ASN A 87 -12.72 67.34 -28.33
C ASN A 87 -13.12 67.39 -29.81
N ALA A 88 -13.62 66.29 -30.38
CA ALA A 88 -14.01 66.19 -31.79
C ALA A 88 -15.26 67.02 -32.14
N VAL A 89 -16.23 67.11 -31.23
CA VAL A 89 -17.45 67.93 -31.42
C VAL A 89 -17.15 69.44 -31.28
N GLY A 90 -15.92 69.81 -30.88
CA GLY A 90 -15.50 71.21 -30.81
C GLY A 90 -16.21 72.00 -29.70
N PHE A 91 -16.76 71.32 -28.68
CA PHE A 91 -17.54 71.95 -27.61
C PHE A 91 -16.73 72.98 -26.81
N LEU A 92 -15.39 72.82 -26.77
CA LEU A 92 -14.44 73.84 -26.34
C LEU A 92 -13.33 73.95 -27.40
N ARG A 93 -13.26 75.07 -28.14
CA ARG A 93 -12.20 75.46 -29.11
C ARG A 93 -10.94 74.55 -29.10
N HIS A 94 -10.98 73.42 -29.81
CA HIS A 94 -9.86 72.46 -30.05
C HIS A 94 -8.71 72.55 -29.03
N TRP A 95 -9.00 72.33 -27.75
CA TRP A 95 -8.00 72.52 -26.69
C TRP A 95 -6.89 71.46 -26.76
N ASP A 96 -7.21 70.26 -27.27
CA ASP A 96 -6.23 69.20 -27.53
C ASP A 96 -6.34 68.70 -28.99
N PRO A 97 -5.66 69.36 -29.96
CA PRO A 97 -5.63 68.93 -31.35
C PRO A 97 -4.96 67.55 -31.50
N TYR A 98 -5.36 66.78 -32.52
CA TYR A 98 -4.70 65.52 -32.86
C TYR A 98 -3.19 65.76 -33.07
N PRO A 99 -2.28 65.03 -32.39
CA PRO A 99 -2.43 63.69 -31.77
C PRO A 99 -2.65 63.69 -30.23
N PHE A 100 -3.52 64.56 -29.70
CA PHE A 100 -3.95 64.60 -28.28
C PHE A 100 -2.78 64.57 -27.27
N LEU A 101 -1.99 65.65 -27.25
CA LEU A 101 -0.75 65.72 -26.47
C LEU A 101 -1.00 65.64 -24.96
N PHE A 102 -2.06 66.28 -24.47
CA PHE A 102 -2.39 66.29 -23.04
C PHE A 102 -2.90 64.94 -22.55
N LEU A 103 -3.78 64.31 -23.33
CA LEU A 103 -4.28 62.97 -23.01
C LEU A 103 -3.13 61.96 -22.97
N ASN A 104 -2.27 61.94 -23.99
CA ASN A 104 -1.11 61.07 -24.02
C ASN A 104 -0.15 61.32 -22.84
N PHE A 105 0.04 62.57 -22.42
CA PHE A 105 0.85 62.89 -21.25
C PHE A 105 0.27 62.29 -19.97
N ILE A 106 -1.03 62.43 -19.74
CA ILE A 106 -1.69 61.88 -18.54
C ILE A 106 -1.61 60.35 -18.53
N PHE A 107 -1.89 59.70 -19.66
CA PHE A 107 -1.82 58.23 -19.78
C PHE A 107 -0.42 57.67 -19.53
N THR A 108 0.61 58.35 -20.00
CA THR A 108 2.00 57.91 -19.75
C THR A 108 2.38 58.07 -18.28
N LEU A 109 1.96 59.15 -17.62
CA LEU A 109 2.12 59.32 -16.18
C LEU A 109 1.36 58.24 -15.39
N GLU A 110 0.12 57.94 -15.81
CA GLU A 110 -0.71 56.89 -15.22
C GLU A 110 -0.02 55.52 -15.33
N ALA A 111 0.50 55.17 -16.50
CA ALA A 111 1.23 53.93 -16.74
C ALA A 111 2.47 53.80 -15.84
N ALA A 112 3.23 54.89 -15.63
CA ALA A 112 4.40 54.88 -14.75
C ALA A 112 4.03 54.58 -13.28
N ILE A 113 2.91 55.14 -12.81
CA ILE A 113 2.37 54.85 -11.48
C ILE A 113 1.97 53.37 -11.40
N TRP A 114 1.25 52.86 -12.42
CA TRP A 114 0.85 51.45 -12.46
C TRP A 114 2.05 50.50 -12.41
N VAL A 115 3.10 50.76 -13.20
CA VAL A 115 4.31 49.94 -13.22
C VAL A 115 4.96 49.87 -11.85
N SER A 116 5.02 51.00 -11.13
CA SER A 116 5.61 51.04 -9.78
C SER A 116 4.80 50.24 -8.77
N VAL A 117 3.47 50.31 -8.83
CA VAL A 117 2.56 49.52 -7.98
C VAL A 117 2.70 48.02 -8.29
N VAL A 118 2.77 47.67 -9.57
CA VAL A 118 2.97 46.28 -10.01
C VAL A 118 4.33 45.75 -9.54
N LEU A 119 5.41 46.51 -9.68
CA LEU A 119 6.75 46.13 -9.19
C LEU A 119 6.73 45.88 -7.68
N MET A 120 6.06 46.73 -6.91
CA MET A 120 5.90 46.55 -5.47
C MET A 120 5.12 45.26 -5.15
N ALA A 121 4.04 44.98 -5.89
CA ALA A 121 3.25 43.77 -5.71
C ALA A 121 4.04 42.49 -6.09
N LEU A 122 4.85 42.55 -7.15
CA LEU A 122 5.74 41.46 -7.57
C LEU A 122 6.83 41.18 -6.53
N ASN A 123 7.43 42.22 -5.95
CA ASN A 123 8.45 42.06 -4.91
C ASN A 123 7.87 41.37 -3.67
N GLY A 124 6.66 41.76 -3.24
CA GLY A 124 5.96 41.09 -2.15
C GLY A 124 5.53 39.64 -2.47
N GLN A 125 5.21 39.32 -3.73
CA GLN A 125 4.94 37.94 -4.14
C GLN A 125 6.21 37.08 -4.11
N ALA A 126 7.34 37.57 -4.62
CA ALA A 126 8.60 36.84 -4.62
C ALA A 126 9.06 36.44 -3.20
N ASP A 127 8.91 37.34 -2.23
CA ASP A 127 9.24 37.05 -0.83
C ASP A 127 8.33 35.96 -0.24
N ARG A 128 7.02 36.03 -0.53
CA ARG A 128 6.05 34.99 -0.12
C ARG A 128 6.37 33.65 -0.76
N ASP A 129 6.69 33.64 -2.04
CA ASP A 129 6.99 32.41 -2.78
C ASP A 129 8.29 31.76 -2.30
N ARG A 130 9.31 32.56 -1.94
CA ARG A 130 10.53 32.04 -1.31
C ARG A 130 10.25 31.34 0.02
N LEU A 131 9.42 31.95 0.89
CA LEU A 131 9.06 31.36 2.19
C LEU A 131 8.17 30.11 2.04
N ARG A 132 7.27 30.11 1.06
CA ARG A 132 6.47 28.93 0.71
C ARG A 132 7.36 27.79 0.24
N ALA A 133 8.29 28.06 -0.66
CA ALA A 133 9.23 27.06 -1.17
C ALA A 133 10.10 26.44 -0.05
N GLN A 134 10.53 27.23 0.94
CA GLN A 134 11.28 26.72 2.09
C GLN A 134 10.44 25.77 2.96
N ASN A 135 9.20 26.14 3.28
CA ASN A 135 8.31 25.25 4.06
C ASN A 135 7.92 24.01 3.26
N GLU A 136 7.64 24.13 1.97
CA GLU A 136 7.32 23.00 1.10
C GLU A 136 8.48 22.02 1.02
N PHE A 137 9.72 22.53 0.95
CA PHE A 137 10.92 21.70 1.03
C PHE A 137 11.02 20.93 2.35
N GLU A 138 10.83 21.60 3.49
CA GLU A 138 10.85 20.96 4.81
C GLU A 138 9.76 19.88 4.95
N LEU A 139 8.55 20.17 4.50
CA LEU A 139 7.44 19.21 4.48
C LEU A 139 7.76 18.01 3.59
N ASN A 140 8.35 18.24 2.43
CA ASN A 140 8.71 17.16 1.51
C ASN A 140 9.82 16.26 2.09
N VAL A 141 10.83 16.83 2.75
CA VAL A 141 11.86 16.06 3.45
C VAL A 141 11.23 15.21 4.55
N LYS A 142 10.33 15.79 5.35
CA LYS A 142 9.63 15.05 6.41
C LYS A 142 8.75 13.93 5.83
N ALA A 143 8.04 14.20 4.73
CA ALA A 143 7.25 13.19 4.04
C ALA A 143 8.14 12.05 3.50
N GLU A 144 9.33 12.36 2.98
CA GLU A 144 10.30 11.35 2.55
C GLU A 144 10.77 10.47 3.72
N GLU A 145 11.01 11.05 4.89
CA GLU A 145 11.34 10.30 6.11
C GLU A 145 10.20 9.38 6.56
N GLU A 146 8.95 9.87 6.56
CA GLU A 146 7.77 9.07 6.89
C GLU A 146 7.58 7.90 5.90
N VAL A 147 7.78 8.14 4.61
CA VAL A 147 7.74 7.09 3.57
C VAL A 147 8.85 6.05 3.80
N LYS A 148 10.07 6.48 4.14
CA LYS A 148 11.17 5.56 4.49
C LYS A 148 10.84 4.72 5.72
N ALA A 149 10.23 5.33 6.75
CA ALA A 149 9.80 4.63 7.95
C ALA A 149 8.75 3.55 7.61
N LEU A 150 7.76 3.89 6.79
CA LEU A 150 6.75 2.93 6.30
C LEU A 150 7.40 1.80 5.49
N MET A 151 8.34 2.11 4.60
CA MET A 151 9.06 1.10 3.81
C MET A 151 9.84 0.14 4.72
N ASN A 152 10.55 0.67 5.72
CA ASN A 152 11.27 -0.15 6.70
C ASN A 152 10.31 -1.06 7.49
N HIS A 153 9.14 -0.55 7.87
CA HIS A 153 8.14 -1.35 8.54
C HIS A 153 7.61 -2.48 7.66
N LEU A 154 7.32 -2.21 6.38
CA LEU A 154 6.89 -3.23 5.43
C LEU A 154 7.96 -4.30 5.20
N MET A 155 9.21 -3.92 5.00
CA MET A 155 10.32 -4.88 4.89
C MET A 155 10.46 -5.74 6.15
N HIS A 156 10.24 -5.17 7.33
CA HIS A 156 10.24 -5.92 8.57
C HIS A 156 9.08 -6.91 8.67
N GLN A 157 7.87 -6.51 8.23
CA GLN A 157 6.72 -7.40 8.15
C GLN A 157 6.97 -8.57 7.18
N ASP A 158 7.57 -8.31 6.01
CA ASP A 158 7.93 -9.35 5.04
C ASP A 158 8.92 -10.37 5.63
N GLU A 159 9.92 -9.91 6.38
CA GLU A 159 10.87 -10.78 7.08
C GLU A 159 10.17 -11.68 8.11
N ILE A 160 9.27 -11.12 8.92
CA ILE A 160 8.46 -11.90 9.88
C ILE A 160 7.60 -12.93 9.14
N LEU A 161 6.95 -12.54 8.05
CA LEU A 161 6.09 -13.41 7.27
C LEU A 161 6.89 -14.59 6.69
N LEU A 162 8.10 -14.34 6.16
CA LEU A 162 9.02 -15.38 5.70
C LEU A 162 9.46 -16.33 6.83
N GLN A 163 9.69 -15.81 8.03
CA GLN A 163 10.03 -16.65 9.18
C GLN A 163 8.85 -17.56 9.59
N ILE A 164 7.62 -17.03 9.58
CA ILE A 164 6.41 -17.80 9.88
C ILE A 164 6.21 -18.91 8.84
N VAL A 165 6.33 -18.59 7.55
CA VAL A 165 6.22 -19.56 6.45
C VAL A 165 7.27 -20.66 6.60
N ASN A 166 8.53 -20.31 6.90
CA ASN A 166 9.59 -21.29 7.13
C ASN A 166 9.33 -22.19 8.35
N ARG A 167 8.74 -21.64 9.44
CA ARG A 167 8.37 -22.45 10.61
C ARG A 167 7.23 -23.41 10.30
N LEU A 168 6.21 -22.95 9.58
CA LEU A 168 5.10 -23.79 9.12
C LEU A 168 5.62 -24.95 8.26
N ASP A 169 6.49 -24.68 7.28
CA ASP A 169 7.03 -25.70 6.38
C ASP A 169 7.97 -26.70 7.10
N ARG A 170 8.66 -26.29 8.17
CA ARG A 170 9.37 -27.23 9.05
C ARG A 170 8.41 -28.12 9.83
N GLY A 171 7.38 -27.52 10.45
CA GLY A 171 6.35 -28.26 11.19
C GLY A 171 5.67 -29.31 10.33
N ASP A 172 5.34 -28.96 9.08
CA ASP A 172 4.72 -29.86 8.11
C ASP A 172 5.61 -31.07 7.77
N ARG A 173 6.92 -30.81 7.62
CA ARG A 173 7.91 -31.87 7.37
C ARG A 173 8.10 -32.78 8.58
N GLU A 174 8.08 -32.25 9.80
CA GLU A 174 8.14 -33.03 11.04
C GLU A 174 6.91 -33.91 11.22
N MET A 175 5.71 -33.37 10.99
CA MET A 175 4.45 -34.10 11.02
C MET A 175 4.50 -35.31 10.06
N LYS A 176 4.93 -35.09 8.81
CA LYS A 176 5.10 -36.14 7.79
C LYS A 176 6.14 -37.20 8.18
N ARG A 177 7.16 -36.86 8.98
CA ARG A 177 8.15 -37.81 9.48
C ARG A 177 7.59 -38.65 10.62
N LEU A 178 6.88 -38.02 11.56
CA LEU A 178 6.21 -38.71 12.66
C LEU A 178 5.15 -39.67 12.14
N ALA A 179 4.32 -39.25 11.19
CA ALA A 179 3.34 -40.11 10.53
C ALA A 179 3.99 -41.36 9.93
N ARG A 180 5.07 -41.20 9.17
CA ARG A 180 5.82 -42.33 8.59
C ARG A 180 6.43 -43.25 9.64
N ARG A 181 6.95 -42.72 10.75
CA ARG A 181 7.49 -43.53 11.86
C ARG A 181 6.40 -44.33 12.57
N VAL A 182 5.24 -43.72 12.79
CA VAL A 182 4.08 -44.41 13.37
C VAL A 182 3.62 -45.54 12.45
N GLU A 183 3.53 -45.29 11.14
CA GLU A 183 3.19 -46.30 10.13
C GLU A 183 4.19 -47.46 10.13
N GLN A 184 5.50 -47.16 10.11
CA GLN A 184 6.56 -48.18 10.20
C GLN A 184 6.52 -48.98 11.51
N ALA A 185 6.23 -48.34 12.64
CA ALA A 185 6.13 -49.00 13.93
C ALA A 185 4.89 -49.92 14.00
N LEU A 186 3.78 -49.51 13.40
CA LEU A 186 2.58 -50.34 13.20
C LEU A 186 2.91 -51.56 12.32
N GLU A 187 3.59 -51.36 11.19
CA GLU A 187 4.02 -52.44 10.29
C GLU A 187 4.98 -53.42 10.98
N ALA A 188 6.01 -52.93 11.66
CA ALA A 188 6.97 -53.77 12.39
C ALA A 188 6.32 -54.58 13.52
N SER A 189 5.35 -53.98 14.22
CA SER A 189 4.58 -54.67 15.26
C SER A 189 3.63 -55.72 14.66
N ALA A 190 3.08 -55.46 13.48
CA ALA A 190 2.27 -56.43 12.73
C ALA A 190 3.11 -57.61 12.20
N GLU A 191 4.33 -57.35 11.72
CA GLU A 191 5.27 -58.37 11.25
C GLU A 191 5.78 -59.25 12.41
N ALA A 192 6.10 -58.65 13.56
CA ALA A 192 6.56 -59.36 14.76
C ALA A 192 5.46 -60.23 15.41
N SER A 193 4.18 -59.89 15.19
CA SER A 193 3.03 -60.68 15.67
C SER A 193 2.60 -61.78 14.69
N ARG A 194 3.29 -61.93 13.56
CA ARG A 194 3.04 -62.99 12.58
C ARG A 194 3.69 -64.30 13.07
N PRO A 195 2.95 -65.42 13.22
CA PRO A 195 3.54 -66.67 13.71
C PRO A 195 4.60 -67.20 12.74
N PRO A 196 5.66 -67.86 13.23
CA PRO A 196 6.77 -68.31 12.41
C PRO A 196 6.27 -69.27 11.32
N GLN A 197 6.50 -68.92 10.05
CA GLN A 197 6.31 -69.86 8.96
C GLN A 197 7.26 -71.05 9.19
N ALA A 198 6.70 -72.25 9.26
CA ALA A 198 7.46 -73.50 9.36
C ALA A 198 8.47 -73.61 8.20
N PRO A 199 9.64 -74.26 8.41
CA PRO A 199 10.65 -74.41 7.37
C PRO A 199 10.05 -75.03 6.11
N GLN A 200 10.24 -74.39 4.96
CA GLN A 200 9.84 -74.98 3.67
C GLN A 200 10.57 -76.31 3.49
N ALA A 201 9.82 -77.42 3.48
CA ALA A 201 10.34 -78.74 3.18
C ALA A 201 10.77 -78.83 1.70
N PRO A 202 11.80 -79.62 1.36
CA PRO A 202 12.27 -79.76 -0.03
C PRO A 202 11.17 -80.31 -0.95
N PRO A 203 11.18 -79.98 -2.26
CA PRO A 203 10.15 -80.47 -3.17
C PRO A 203 10.19 -82.00 -3.26
N LEU A 204 9.05 -82.64 -2.98
CA LEU A 204 8.86 -84.09 -3.09
C LEU A 204 9.01 -84.56 -4.55
N PRO A 205 9.64 -85.73 -4.80
CA PRO A 205 9.69 -86.33 -6.13
C PRO A 205 8.30 -86.83 -6.55
N PRO A 206 7.99 -86.85 -7.87
CA PRO A 206 6.71 -87.36 -8.36
C PRO A 206 6.56 -88.86 -8.06
N SER A 207 5.41 -89.23 -7.52
CA SER A 207 5.04 -90.61 -7.19
C SER A 207 4.86 -91.48 -8.45
N PRO A 208 5.14 -92.80 -8.36
CA PRO A 208 5.22 -93.70 -9.51
C PRO A 208 3.83 -94.14 -9.99
N VAL A 209 3.60 -94.04 -11.29
CA VAL A 209 2.51 -94.75 -11.96
C VAL A 209 2.95 -96.22 -12.12
N SER A 210 2.13 -97.13 -11.60
CA SER A 210 2.25 -98.59 -11.70
C SER A 210 1.00 -99.12 -12.44
N PRO A 211 0.91 -100.40 -12.82
CA PRO A 211 1.66 -101.14 -13.84
C PRO A 211 0.73 -101.82 -14.87
N ALA A 212 1.28 -102.34 -15.98
CA ALA A 212 0.75 -103.40 -16.90
C ALA A 212 1.19 -103.04 -18.34
N THR A 213 1.66 -103.89 -19.24
CA THR A 213 1.93 -105.33 -19.35
C THR A 213 2.73 -105.46 -20.67
N PRO A 214 3.60 -106.47 -20.86
CA PRO A 214 4.68 -106.44 -21.84
C PRO A 214 4.30 -107.09 -23.18
N ALA A 215 4.87 -106.59 -24.28
CA ALA A 215 5.14 -107.36 -25.50
C ALA A 215 6.15 -106.61 -26.39
N GLN A 216 7.42 -106.98 -26.25
CA GLN A 216 8.32 -107.57 -27.27
C GLN A 216 8.21 -107.20 -28.78
N PRO A 217 9.24 -107.48 -29.61
CA PRO A 217 10.09 -106.44 -30.21
C PRO A 217 10.29 -106.56 -31.74
N GLU A 218 10.48 -105.46 -32.45
CA GLU A 218 11.03 -105.44 -33.83
C GLU A 218 11.86 -104.13 -33.92
N ARG A 219 13.19 -104.11 -33.82
CA ARG A 219 14.23 -104.67 -34.69
C ARG A 219 14.14 -104.21 -36.15
N SER A 220 14.61 -103.01 -36.45
CA SER A 220 15.33 -102.68 -37.70
C SER A 220 15.71 -101.20 -37.69
N LEU A 221 17.00 -100.87 -37.62
CA LEU A 221 17.94 -100.75 -38.75
C LEU A 221 17.83 -99.39 -39.48
N GLY A 222 18.98 -98.71 -39.64
CA GLY A 222 19.14 -97.59 -40.56
C GLY A 222 19.62 -96.32 -39.85
N LEU A 223 20.89 -96.27 -39.44
CA LEU A 223 22.02 -95.62 -40.14
C LEU A 223 21.97 -94.06 -40.12
N PRO A 224 23.10 -93.41 -39.74
CA PRO A 224 23.23 -91.97 -39.67
C PRO A 224 23.82 -91.41 -40.98
N THR A 225 23.55 -90.14 -41.26
CA THR A 225 24.35 -89.31 -42.15
C THR A 225 24.17 -87.83 -41.77
N PRO A 226 25.14 -86.98 -42.14
CA PRO A 226 25.82 -86.03 -41.24
C PRO A 226 25.08 -84.71 -40.98
#